data_AF-A0A0K9Q1A0-F1
#
_entry.id   AF-A0A0K9Q1A0-F1
#
_cell.length_a   1.000
_cell.length_b   1.000
_cell.length_c   1.000
_cell.angle_alpha   90.00
_cell.angle_beta   90.00
_cell.angle_gamma   90.00
#
_symmetry.space_group_name_H-M   'P 1'
#
loop_
_entity.id
_entity.type
_entity.pdbx_description
1 polymer ?
#
loop_
_entity_poly.entity_id
_entity_poly.type
_entity_poly.pdbx_seq_one_letter_code
_entity_poly.pdbx_strand_id
1 'polypeptide(L)'
;MATAFTSALVVPSAIIIGGGRIGNALKEMGGERDVLIRRNESIPTDFDGPIFVCTRNDDLDAVVDSTPQSKRRDLVFFQNGMLDPWLENRGLADSSNQVLAYFAVAKLGETPIDGKTDTNPEGLTAATGKWAPAVASRLNAGGLSCKVVNSKEAFKKLMFEKLIWISSFMLVGVRHPGATVGDVEKEHRSEVETLIHELAATVEVEKGITFEENMEERLCAYSRAVAHFPTGIKDFKWKNGYFYSLTQKALVEGKPDPCPLHTCWLKELNAI
;
A
#
# COMPACT_ATOMS: atom_id res chain seq x y z
N MET A 1 3.56 -9.69 -44.87
CA MET A 1 3.80 -9.20 -43.50
C MET A 1 2.45 -8.88 -42.88
N ALA A 2 2.03 -9.62 -41.86
CA ALA A 2 0.80 -9.32 -41.13
C ALA A 2 1.13 -8.28 -40.05
N THR A 3 0.63 -7.06 -40.23
CA THR A 3 0.61 -6.03 -39.19
C THR A 3 -0.35 -6.48 -38.09
N ALA A 4 0.21 -6.87 -36.94
CA ALA A 4 -0.57 -7.11 -35.74
C ALA A 4 -1.19 -5.77 -35.29
N PHE A 5 -2.51 -5.66 -35.41
CA PHE A 5 -3.26 -4.61 -34.73
C PHE A 5 -3.18 -4.88 -33.23
N THR A 6 -2.32 -4.16 -32.53
CA THR A 6 -2.42 -4.02 -31.09
C THR A 6 -3.69 -3.23 -30.81
N SER A 7 -4.76 -3.93 -30.38
CA SER A 7 -5.90 -3.28 -29.77
C SER A 7 -5.37 -2.44 -28.61
N ALA A 8 -5.46 -1.11 -28.72
CA ALA A 8 -5.12 -0.22 -27.61
C ALA A 8 -6.02 -0.62 -26.44
N LEU A 9 -5.41 -1.06 -25.34
CA LEU A 9 -6.14 -1.35 -24.10
C LEU A 9 -6.96 -0.11 -23.74
N VAL A 10 -8.29 -0.22 -23.79
CA VAL A 10 -9.18 0.88 -23.41
C VAL A 10 -8.99 1.10 -21.91
N VAL A 11 -8.40 2.24 -21.54
CA VAL A 11 -8.28 2.66 -20.14
C VAL A 11 -9.64 3.18 -19.68
N PRO A 12 -10.32 2.52 -18.72
CA PRO A 12 -11.60 3.00 -18.23
C PRO A 12 -11.45 4.37 -17.58
N SER A 13 -12.43 5.25 -17.77
CA SER A 13 -12.49 6.52 -17.07
C SER A 13 -12.68 6.28 -15.57
N ALA A 14 -12.15 7.15 -14.73
CA ALA A 14 -12.26 7.04 -13.28
C ALA A 14 -12.65 8.37 -12.62
N ILE A 15 -13.30 8.27 -11.46
CA ILE A 15 -13.29 9.34 -10.48
C ILE A 15 -12.03 9.19 -9.63
N ILE A 16 -11.34 10.29 -9.36
CA ILE A 16 -10.11 10.32 -8.58
C ILE A 16 -10.31 11.26 -7.40
N ILE A 17 -10.28 10.74 -6.18
CA ILE A 17 -10.44 11.53 -4.97
C ILE A 17 -9.05 11.85 -4.41
N GLY A 18 -8.70 13.13 -4.38
CA GLY A 18 -7.43 13.63 -3.84
C GLY A 18 -6.38 13.91 -4.91
N GLY A 19 -6.18 15.19 -5.24
CA GLY A 19 -5.18 15.68 -6.19
C GLY A 19 -3.75 15.76 -5.61
N GLY A 20 -3.32 14.73 -4.90
CA GLY A 20 -1.93 14.57 -4.46
C GLY A 20 -1.03 14.02 -5.57
N ARG A 21 0.18 13.57 -5.22
CA ARG A 21 1.13 12.99 -6.18
C ARG A 21 0.55 11.79 -6.92
N ILE A 22 0.00 10.83 -6.18
CA ILE A 22 -0.62 9.62 -6.74
C ILE A 22 -1.86 9.95 -7.57
N GLY A 23 -2.77 10.79 -7.05
CA GLY A 23 -4.00 11.13 -7.75
C GLY A 23 -3.78 11.85 -9.07
N ASN A 24 -2.81 12.78 -9.15
CA ASN A 24 -2.48 13.43 -10.42
C ASN A 24 -1.80 12.45 -11.39
N ALA A 25 -0.87 11.61 -10.92
CA ALA A 25 -0.26 10.58 -11.76
C ALA A 25 -1.33 9.64 -12.36
N LEU A 26 -2.31 9.19 -11.56
CA LEU A 26 -3.41 8.35 -12.06
C LEU A 26 -4.33 9.09 -13.04
N LYS A 27 -4.48 10.42 -12.93
CA LYS A 27 -5.23 11.23 -13.88
C LYS A 27 -4.49 11.35 -15.21
N GLU A 28 -3.17 11.56 -15.16
CA GLU A 28 -2.30 11.64 -16.34
C GLU A 28 -2.24 10.31 -17.11
N MET A 29 -2.25 9.18 -16.40
CA MET A 29 -2.35 7.83 -17.00
C MET A 29 -3.74 7.49 -17.55
N GLY A 30 -4.72 8.33 -17.25
CA GLY A 30 -6.12 8.12 -17.60
C GLY A 30 -6.50 8.77 -18.92
N GLY A 31 -7.78 9.11 -19.04
CA GLY A 31 -8.34 9.77 -20.22
C GLY A 31 -9.04 11.07 -19.87
N GLU A 32 -9.41 11.85 -20.89
CA GLU A 32 -10.03 13.18 -20.74
C GLU A 32 -11.34 13.18 -19.93
N ARG A 33 -12.03 12.04 -19.87
CA ARG A 33 -13.28 11.86 -19.12
C ARG A 33 -13.08 11.60 -17.62
N ASP A 34 -11.85 11.58 -17.13
CA ASP A 34 -11.59 11.43 -15.70
C ASP A 34 -12.00 12.66 -14.91
N VAL A 35 -12.62 12.42 -13.76
CA VAL A 35 -13.06 13.48 -12.85
C VAL A 35 -12.15 13.49 -11.63
N LEU A 36 -11.49 14.62 -11.37
CA LEU A 36 -10.74 14.82 -10.14
C LEU A 36 -11.65 15.49 -9.11
N ILE A 37 -11.86 14.84 -7.98
CA ILE A 37 -12.64 15.32 -6.85
C ILE A 37 -11.70 15.84 -5.77
N ARG A 38 -11.85 17.12 -5.43
CA ARG A 38 -11.14 17.78 -4.34
C ARG A 38 -12.00 17.78 -3.06
N ARG A 39 -11.43 18.31 -1.98
CA ARG A 39 -12.16 18.46 -0.70
C ARG A 39 -13.43 19.27 -0.92
N ASN A 40 -14.53 18.81 -0.32
CA ASN A 40 -15.88 19.42 -0.38
C ASN A 40 -16.60 19.34 -1.74
N GLU A 41 -16.02 18.68 -2.74
CA GLU A 41 -16.73 18.39 -4.00
C GLU A 41 -17.53 17.09 -3.85
N SER A 42 -18.70 17.02 -4.50
CA SER A 42 -19.57 15.86 -4.45
C SER A 42 -19.17 14.82 -5.50
N ILE A 43 -19.27 13.54 -5.14
CA ILE A 43 -19.01 12.42 -6.05
C ILE A 43 -20.24 12.28 -6.99
N PRO A 44 -20.07 12.36 -8.32
CA PRO A 44 -21.17 12.19 -9.27
C PRO A 44 -21.84 10.82 -9.14
N THR A 45 -23.17 10.79 -9.12
CA THR A 45 -23.96 9.55 -8.98
C THR A 45 -24.17 8.80 -10.29
N ASP A 46 -24.05 9.50 -11.42
CA ASP A 46 -24.27 9.02 -12.78
C ASP A 46 -22.97 8.56 -13.47
N PHE A 47 -21.87 8.47 -12.72
CA PHE A 47 -20.59 7.97 -13.24
C PHE A 47 -20.47 6.45 -13.07
N ASP A 48 -20.25 5.74 -14.17
CA ASP A 48 -19.97 4.30 -14.16
C ASP A 48 -18.47 4.05 -14.34
N GLY A 49 -17.84 3.55 -13.29
CA GLY A 49 -16.41 3.25 -13.28
C GLY A 49 -15.82 3.19 -11.87
N PRO A 50 -14.51 2.94 -11.78
CA PRO A 50 -13.81 2.94 -10.49
C PRO A 50 -13.71 4.34 -9.88
N ILE A 51 -13.66 4.38 -8.55
CA ILE A 51 -13.42 5.58 -7.76
C ILE A 51 -12.09 5.40 -7.01
N PHE A 52 -11.01 5.98 -7.53
CA PHE A 52 -9.68 5.88 -6.93
C PHE A 52 -9.54 6.81 -5.73
N VAL A 53 -9.35 6.25 -4.54
CA VAL A 53 -9.15 6.99 -3.31
C VAL A 53 -7.65 7.21 -3.09
N CYS A 54 -7.20 8.43 -3.34
CA CYS A 54 -5.78 8.83 -3.30
C CYS A 54 -5.48 9.84 -2.17
N THR A 55 -6.36 9.92 -1.17
CA THR A 55 -6.21 10.75 0.03
C THR A 55 -5.31 10.05 1.08
N ARG A 56 -5.01 10.76 2.17
CA ARG A 56 -4.37 10.15 3.35
C ARG A 56 -5.34 9.24 4.07
N ASN A 57 -4.81 8.33 4.89
CA ASN A 57 -5.61 7.39 5.66
C ASN A 57 -6.58 8.11 6.62
N ASP A 58 -6.15 9.23 7.22
CA ASP A 58 -6.98 10.01 8.15
C ASP A 58 -8.18 10.71 7.48
N ASP A 59 -8.17 10.84 6.15
CA ASP A 59 -9.28 11.41 5.37
C ASP A 59 -10.30 10.33 4.94
N LEU A 60 -10.03 9.03 5.17
CA LEU A 60 -10.84 7.94 4.63
C LEU A 60 -12.30 7.94 5.14
N ASP A 61 -12.52 8.29 6.41
CA ASP A 61 -13.86 8.34 6.97
C ASP A 61 -14.72 9.36 6.21
N ALA A 62 -14.19 10.57 6.01
CA ALA A 62 -14.87 11.63 5.25
C ALA A 62 -15.13 11.22 3.78
N VAL A 63 -14.21 10.49 3.15
CA VAL A 63 -14.41 9.96 1.79
C VAL A 63 -15.58 8.99 1.77
N VAL A 64 -15.64 8.00 2.66
CA VAL A 64 -16.72 7.02 2.67
C VAL A 64 -18.06 7.66 3.06
N ASP A 65 -18.07 8.60 4.00
CA ASP A 65 -19.28 9.30 4.44
C ASP A 65 -19.88 10.17 3.33
N SER A 66 -19.04 10.84 2.55
CA SER A 66 -19.48 11.63 1.38
C SER A 66 -19.78 10.79 0.13
N THR A 67 -19.36 9.52 0.10
CA THR A 67 -19.65 8.62 -1.03
C THR A 67 -21.07 8.07 -0.94
N PRO A 68 -21.91 8.27 -1.98
CA PRO A 68 -23.24 7.66 -2.05
C PRO A 68 -23.18 6.15 -1.81
N GLN A 69 -24.10 5.61 -0.99
CA GLN A 69 -24.06 4.20 -0.58
C GLN A 69 -24.01 3.23 -1.77
N SER A 70 -24.73 3.56 -2.86
CA SER A 70 -24.74 2.77 -4.10
C SER A 70 -23.36 2.67 -4.77
N LYS A 71 -22.50 3.69 -4.59
CA LYS A 71 -21.17 3.82 -5.19
C LYS A 71 -20.02 3.37 -4.28
N ARG A 72 -20.27 3.08 -2.99
CA ARG A 72 -19.20 2.64 -2.06
C ARG A 72 -18.48 1.37 -2.51
N ARG A 73 -19.20 0.48 -3.21
CA ARG A 73 -18.63 -0.74 -3.83
C ARG A 73 -17.65 -0.45 -4.98
N ASP A 74 -17.58 0.79 -5.45
CA ASP A 74 -16.71 1.25 -6.53
C ASP A 74 -15.45 1.95 -6.02
N LEU A 75 -15.34 2.17 -4.71
CA LEU A 75 -14.14 2.70 -4.08
C LEU A 75 -12.97 1.72 -4.25
N VAL A 76 -11.83 2.27 -4.66
CA VAL A 76 -10.55 1.59 -4.83
C VAL A 76 -9.51 2.29 -3.97
N PHE A 77 -9.06 1.63 -2.92
CA PHE A 77 -8.16 2.21 -1.92
C PHE A 77 -6.70 2.03 -2.32
N PHE A 78 -5.97 3.15 -2.48
CA PHE A 78 -4.52 3.18 -2.76
C PHE A 78 -3.67 3.41 -1.49
N GLN A 79 -4.29 3.27 -0.32
CA GLN A 79 -3.64 3.58 0.95
C GLN A 79 -2.56 2.56 1.31
N ASN A 80 -1.53 3.05 2.01
CA ASN A 80 -0.52 2.21 2.63
C ASN A 80 -0.97 1.84 4.05
N GLY A 81 -0.52 0.68 4.53
CA GLY A 81 -0.84 0.17 5.86
C GLY A 81 -1.96 -0.87 5.87
N MET A 82 -2.33 -1.31 7.06
CA MET A 82 -3.36 -2.31 7.32
C MET A 82 -4.74 -1.66 7.36
N LEU A 83 -5.53 -1.87 6.31
CA LEU A 83 -6.88 -1.33 6.22
C LEU A 83 -7.95 -2.27 6.77
N ASP A 84 -7.69 -3.57 6.87
CA ASP A 84 -8.70 -4.60 7.17
C ASP A 84 -9.59 -4.25 8.38
N PRO A 85 -9.05 -3.90 9.58
CA PRO A 85 -9.91 -3.58 10.71
C PRO A 85 -10.83 -2.38 10.48
N TRP A 86 -10.35 -1.39 9.72
CA TRP A 86 -11.17 -0.24 9.35
C TRP A 86 -12.22 -0.62 8.31
N LEU A 87 -11.86 -1.40 7.28
CA LEU A 87 -12.82 -1.87 6.27
C LEU A 87 -13.94 -2.72 6.89
N GLU A 88 -13.61 -3.59 7.85
CA GLU A 88 -14.58 -4.36 8.63
C GLU A 88 -15.53 -3.43 9.40
N ASN A 89 -14.99 -2.49 10.17
CA ASN A 89 -15.80 -1.53 10.94
C ASN A 89 -16.70 -0.63 10.06
N ARG A 90 -16.28 -0.35 8.82
CA ARG A 90 -17.06 0.42 7.84
C ARG A 90 -18.05 -0.44 7.04
N GLY A 91 -18.09 -1.76 7.26
CA GLY A 91 -18.94 -2.69 6.51
C GLY A 91 -18.53 -2.85 5.04
N LEU A 92 -17.24 -2.64 4.73
CA LEU A 92 -16.70 -2.64 3.38
C LEU A 92 -15.82 -3.86 3.06
N ALA A 93 -15.45 -4.68 4.03
CA ALA A 93 -14.49 -5.78 3.88
C ALA A 93 -14.77 -6.74 2.72
N ASP A 94 -16.04 -7.01 2.40
CA ASP A 94 -16.40 -7.91 1.30
C ASP A 94 -16.51 -7.25 -0.08
N SER A 95 -16.61 -5.93 -0.12
CA SER A 95 -16.82 -5.15 -1.35
C SER A 95 -15.68 -4.21 -1.69
N SER A 96 -14.64 -4.18 -0.87
CA SER A 96 -13.50 -3.28 -1.03
C SER A 96 -12.62 -3.70 -2.20
N ASN A 97 -12.24 -2.71 -3.00
CA ASN A 97 -11.17 -2.85 -3.99
C ASN A 97 -9.93 -2.19 -3.39
N GLN A 98 -8.78 -2.83 -3.49
CA GLN A 98 -7.56 -2.32 -2.87
C GLN A 98 -6.38 -2.43 -3.83
N VAL A 99 -5.43 -1.52 -3.68
CA VAL A 99 -4.19 -1.47 -4.45
C VAL A 99 -3.01 -1.36 -3.50
N LEU A 100 -2.13 -2.36 -3.56
CA LEU A 100 -0.82 -2.35 -2.94
C LEU A 100 0.16 -1.67 -3.91
N ALA A 101 0.20 -0.34 -3.91
CA ALA A 101 1.08 0.43 -4.78
C ALA A 101 2.57 0.28 -4.39
N TYR A 102 3.38 -0.35 -5.26
CA TYR A 102 4.84 -0.40 -5.15
C TYR A 102 5.53 0.55 -6.15
N PHE A 103 4.79 1.48 -6.72
CA PHE A 103 5.35 2.58 -7.49
C PHE A 103 5.45 3.84 -6.64
N ALA A 104 6.39 4.72 -6.98
CA ALA A 104 6.65 5.93 -6.23
C ALA A 104 6.61 7.17 -7.12
N VAL A 105 6.05 8.26 -6.60
CA VAL A 105 6.06 9.58 -7.22
C VAL A 105 6.81 10.53 -6.30
N ALA A 106 8.07 10.81 -6.63
CA ALA A 106 8.96 11.58 -5.75
C ALA A 106 8.47 13.03 -5.60
N LYS A 107 8.07 13.68 -6.71
CA LYS A 107 7.44 15.01 -6.69
C LYS A 107 6.23 15.09 -7.62
N LEU A 108 5.38 16.08 -7.38
CA LEU A 108 4.19 16.30 -8.19
C LEU A 108 4.59 16.59 -9.65
N GLY A 109 4.00 15.87 -10.60
CA GLY A 109 4.28 15.98 -12.03
C GLY A 109 5.52 15.22 -12.51
N GLU A 110 6.25 14.53 -11.61
CA GLU A 110 7.32 13.63 -12.04
C GLU A 110 6.75 12.27 -12.46
N THR A 111 7.37 11.66 -13.47
CA THR A 111 7.04 10.31 -13.89
C THR A 111 7.22 9.33 -12.74
N PRO A 112 6.23 8.47 -12.46
CA PRO A 112 6.36 7.50 -11.39
C PRO A 112 7.44 6.45 -11.69
N ILE A 113 8.09 5.99 -10.63
CA ILE A 113 9.06 4.90 -10.67
C ILE A 113 8.31 3.60 -10.36
N ASP A 114 8.41 2.60 -11.23
CA ASP A 114 7.79 1.29 -11.05
C ASP A 114 8.50 0.47 -9.96
N GLY A 115 7.76 -0.41 -9.29
CA GLY A 115 8.25 -1.33 -8.27
C GLY A 115 8.84 -2.61 -8.85
N LYS A 116 9.50 -2.52 -10.02
CA LYS A 116 10.23 -3.63 -10.64
C LYS A 116 11.64 -3.69 -10.08
N THR A 117 12.06 -4.89 -9.72
CA THR A 117 13.39 -5.16 -9.18
C THR A 117 14.01 -6.35 -9.91
N ASP A 118 15.27 -6.64 -9.61
CA ASP A 118 15.97 -7.86 -10.02
C ASP A 118 15.31 -9.13 -9.47
N THR A 119 14.74 -9.07 -8.26
CA THR A 119 13.99 -10.18 -7.65
C THR A 119 12.53 -10.29 -8.13
N ASN A 120 11.97 -9.21 -8.69
CA ASN A 120 10.58 -9.12 -9.14
C ASN A 120 10.49 -8.31 -10.45
N PRO A 121 11.00 -8.87 -11.57
CA PRO A 121 11.01 -8.19 -12.87
C PRO A 121 9.60 -7.91 -13.42
N GLU A 122 8.61 -8.67 -12.99
CA GLU A 122 7.19 -8.48 -13.29
C GLU A 122 6.54 -7.36 -12.45
N GLY A 123 7.23 -6.90 -11.40
CA GLY A 123 6.82 -5.82 -10.51
C GLY A 123 5.97 -6.24 -9.31
N LEU A 124 5.98 -5.41 -8.27
CA LEU A 124 5.38 -5.71 -6.97
C LEU A 124 3.96 -5.13 -6.79
N THR A 125 3.55 -4.15 -7.60
CA THR A 125 2.23 -3.54 -7.45
C THR A 125 1.13 -4.57 -7.71
N ALA A 126 0.16 -4.65 -6.81
CA ALA A 126 -0.95 -5.59 -6.88
C ALA A 126 -2.29 -4.90 -6.62
N ALA A 127 -3.33 -5.31 -7.34
CA ALA A 127 -4.70 -4.84 -7.16
C ALA A 127 -5.66 -6.03 -6.98
N THR A 128 -6.69 -5.84 -6.15
CA THR A 128 -7.76 -6.82 -5.93
C THR A 128 -9.15 -6.17 -5.99
N GLY A 129 -10.17 -7.02 -6.12
CA GLY A 129 -11.56 -6.62 -6.29
C GLY A 129 -11.96 -6.44 -7.76
N LYS A 130 -13.23 -6.13 -7.98
CA LYS A 130 -13.83 -6.05 -9.33
C LYS A 130 -13.17 -5.01 -10.23
N TRP A 131 -12.56 -3.97 -9.64
CA TRP A 131 -11.89 -2.90 -10.38
C TRP A 131 -10.38 -3.14 -10.59
N ALA A 132 -9.83 -4.26 -10.12
CA ALA A 132 -8.41 -4.59 -10.30
C ALA A 132 -7.97 -4.61 -11.77
N PRO A 133 -8.74 -5.14 -12.74
CA PRO A 133 -8.39 -5.04 -14.16
C PRO A 133 -8.29 -3.59 -14.65
N ALA A 134 -9.21 -2.71 -14.22
CA ALA A 134 -9.20 -1.30 -14.59
C ALA A 134 -7.97 -0.56 -14.02
N VAL A 135 -7.60 -0.88 -12.78
CA VAL A 135 -6.35 -0.38 -12.17
C VAL A 135 -5.15 -0.85 -12.97
N ALA A 136 -5.09 -2.14 -13.31
CA ALA A 136 -3.96 -2.70 -14.07
C ALA A 136 -3.85 -2.07 -15.47
N SER A 137 -4.95 -1.93 -16.20
CA SER A 137 -4.96 -1.24 -17.50
C SER A 137 -4.44 0.19 -17.40
N ARG A 138 -4.83 0.92 -16.35
CA ARG A 138 -4.38 2.29 -16.14
C ARG A 138 -2.90 2.38 -15.80
N LEU A 139 -2.43 1.57 -14.86
CA LEU A 139 -1.01 1.55 -14.49
C LEU A 139 -0.14 1.14 -15.68
N ASN A 140 -0.56 0.13 -16.46
CA ASN A 140 0.13 -0.28 -17.67
C ASN A 140 0.18 0.82 -18.74
N ALA A 141 -0.89 1.62 -18.89
CA ALA A 141 -0.89 2.78 -19.79
C ALA A 141 0.13 3.85 -19.36
N GLY A 142 0.40 3.95 -18.05
CA GLY A 142 1.47 4.75 -17.47
C GLY A 142 2.86 4.12 -17.50
N GLY A 143 3.03 2.94 -18.10
CA GLY A 143 4.29 2.20 -18.11
C GLY A 143 4.63 1.49 -16.79
N LEU A 144 3.69 1.37 -15.86
CA LEU A 144 3.86 0.73 -14.55
C LEU A 144 3.28 -0.69 -14.55
N SER A 145 3.93 -1.58 -13.81
CA SER A 145 3.41 -2.92 -13.52
C SER A 145 2.20 -2.89 -12.60
N CYS A 146 1.31 -3.87 -12.78
CA CYS A 146 0.26 -4.17 -11.82
C CYS A 146 -0.26 -5.60 -12.00
N LYS A 147 -0.18 -6.40 -10.94
CA LYS A 147 -0.77 -7.74 -10.85
C LYS A 147 -2.24 -7.66 -10.46
N VAL A 148 -3.10 -8.40 -11.15
CA VAL A 148 -4.49 -8.61 -10.71
C VAL A 148 -4.53 -9.86 -9.83
N VAL A 149 -4.95 -9.69 -8.58
CA VAL A 149 -4.98 -10.76 -7.58
C VAL A 149 -6.42 -11.05 -7.19
N ASN A 150 -6.92 -12.21 -7.62
CA ASN A 150 -8.32 -12.59 -7.43
C ASN A 150 -8.58 -13.34 -6.10
N SER A 151 -7.57 -14.00 -5.53
CA SER A 151 -7.70 -14.65 -4.21
C SER A 151 -7.50 -13.61 -3.11
N LYS A 152 -8.46 -13.54 -2.18
CA LYS A 152 -8.36 -12.72 -0.97
C LYS A 152 -7.16 -13.14 -0.13
N GLU A 153 -6.91 -14.44 -0.02
CA GLU A 153 -5.80 -15.02 0.73
C GLU A 153 -4.45 -14.61 0.13
N ALA A 154 -4.31 -14.72 -1.19
CA ALA A 154 -3.09 -14.30 -1.89
C ALA A 154 -2.85 -12.79 -1.74
N PHE A 155 -3.90 -11.97 -1.87
CA PHE A 155 -3.78 -10.52 -1.66
C PHE A 155 -3.40 -10.18 -0.21
N LYS A 156 -3.96 -10.89 0.76
CA LYS A 156 -3.66 -10.71 2.19
C LYS A 156 -2.19 -11.00 2.50
N LYS A 157 -1.60 -12.04 1.92
CA LYS A 157 -0.15 -12.30 2.05
C LYS A 157 0.68 -11.11 1.54
N LEU A 158 0.38 -10.61 0.34
CA LEU A 158 1.07 -9.45 -0.24
C LEU A 158 0.89 -8.17 0.60
N MET A 159 -0.30 -7.98 1.17
CA MET A 159 -0.59 -6.84 2.04
C MET A 159 0.27 -6.88 3.31
N PHE A 160 0.43 -8.06 3.93
CA PHE A 160 1.30 -8.21 5.08
C PHE A 160 2.77 -8.04 4.73
N GLU A 161 3.24 -8.59 3.61
CA GLU A 161 4.62 -8.41 3.14
C GLU A 161 4.93 -6.90 2.95
N LYS A 162 4.02 -6.14 2.35
CA LYS A 162 4.14 -4.69 2.23
C LYS A 162 4.08 -3.95 3.57
N LEU A 163 3.21 -4.39 4.47
CA LEU A 163 3.09 -3.81 5.80
C LEU A 163 4.35 -4.01 6.63
N ILE A 164 4.94 -5.21 6.56
CA ILE A 164 6.20 -5.56 7.22
C ILE A 164 7.30 -4.64 6.68
N TRP A 165 7.44 -4.54 5.35
CA TRP A 165 8.42 -3.64 4.72
C TRP A 165 8.33 -2.20 5.23
N ILE A 166 7.14 -1.58 5.14
CA ILE A 166 7.01 -0.18 5.51
C ILE A 166 7.14 0.04 7.02
N SER A 167 6.78 -0.94 7.83
CA SER A 167 6.89 -0.84 9.29
C SER A 167 8.35 -1.00 9.72
N SER A 168 9.08 -1.95 9.14
CA SER A 168 10.47 -2.24 9.49
C SER A 168 11.44 -1.17 8.99
N PHE A 169 11.44 -0.87 7.69
CA PHE A 169 12.38 0.08 7.10
C PHE A 169 12.22 1.49 7.68
N MET A 170 10.96 1.92 7.90
CA MET A 170 10.71 3.25 8.46
C MET A 170 11.06 3.33 9.94
N LEU A 171 10.85 2.25 10.71
CA LEU A 171 11.20 2.21 12.12
C LEU A 171 12.72 2.23 12.32
N VAL A 172 13.44 1.34 11.64
CA VAL A 172 14.92 1.28 11.71
C VAL A 172 15.52 2.60 11.24
N GLY A 173 15.04 3.17 10.14
CA GLY A 173 15.52 4.45 9.67
C GLY A 173 15.36 5.59 10.68
N VAL A 174 14.27 5.65 11.44
CA VAL A 174 14.10 6.68 12.47
C VAL A 174 15.04 6.49 13.66
N ARG A 175 15.53 5.26 13.92
CA ARG A 175 16.59 5.01 14.92
C ARG A 175 17.94 5.60 14.51
N HIS A 176 18.13 5.89 13.23
CA HIS A 176 19.35 6.42 12.65
C HIS A 176 19.07 7.82 12.07
N PRO A 177 19.23 8.90 12.85
CA PRO A 177 18.73 10.23 12.47
C PRO A 177 19.18 10.68 11.08
N GLY A 178 18.21 10.94 10.20
CA GLY A 178 18.45 11.39 8.83
C GLY A 178 18.60 10.26 7.80
N ALA A 179 18.56 9.00 8.22
CA ALA A 179 18.66 7.86 7.31
C ALA A 179 17.50 7.82 6.30
N THR A 180 17.88 7.58 5.04
CA THR A 180 16.97 7.25 3.96
C THR A 180 16.67 5.75 3.93
N VAL A 181 15.71 5.32 3.12
CA VAL A 181 15.41 3.89 2.92
C VAL A 181 16.64 3.15 2.39
N GLY A 182 17.45 3.79 1.56
CA GLY A 182 18.71 3.23 1.06
C GLY A 182 19.78 3.07 2.13
N ASP A 183 19.89 4.03 3.05
CA ASP A 183 20.83 3.94 4.17
C ASP A 183 20.45 2.78 5.10
N VAL A 184 19.15 2.55 5.32
CA VAL A 184 18.68 1.38 6.08
C VAL A 184 19.07 0.06 5.39
N GLU A 185 18.86 -0.05 4.07
CA GLU A 185 19.21 -1.25 3.31
C GLU A 185 20.72 -1.51 3.26
N LYS A 186 21.53 -0.45 3.18
CA LYS A 186 22.98 -0.54 2.98
C LYS A 186 23.77 -0.61 4.28
N GLU A 187 23.40 0.18 5.27
CA GLU A 187 24.20 0.43 6.49
C GLU A 187 23.58 -0.23 7.73
N HIS A 188 22.26 -0.48 7.73
CA HIS A 188 21.52 -1.04 8.86
C HIS A 188 20.77 -2.34 8.51
N ARG A 189 21.30 -3.08 7.53
CA ARG A 189 20.67 -4.25 6.94
C ARG A 189 20.32 -5.34 7.97
N SER A 190 21.24 -5.64 8.88
CA SER A 190 21.02 -6.66 9.92
C SER A 190 19.90 -6.28 10.90
N GLU A 191 19.77 -4.99 11.24
CA GLU A 191 18.68 -4.52 12.09
C GLU A 191 17.33 -4.68 11.39
N VAL A 192 17.23 -4.27 10.13
CA VAL A 192 15.96 -4.36 9.39
C VAL A 192 15.58 -5.81 9.07
N GLU A 193 16.54 -6.68 8.76
CA GLU A 193 16.30 -8.13 8.57
C GLU A 193 15.79 -8.77 9.86
N THR A 194 16.40 -8.46 11.01
CA THR A 194 15.96 -8.98 12.31
C THR A 194 14.53 -8.56 12.61
N LEU A 195 14.18 -7.30 12.35
CA LEU A 195 12.82 -6.81 12.55
C LEU A 195 11.82 -7.39 11.54
N ILE A 196 12.22 -7.56 10.27
CA ILE A 196 11.38 -8.24 9.26
C ILE A 196 11.02 -9.65 9.73
N HIS A 197 11.99 -10.42 10.23
CA HIS A 197 11.75 -11.77 10.73
C HIS A 197 10.81 -11.80 11.94
N GLU A 198 10.98 -10.90 12.91
CA GLU A 198 10.06 -10.82 14.05
C GLU A 198 8.63 -10.54 13.60
N LEU A 199 8.42 -9.48 12.80
CA LEU A 199 7.10 -9.09 12.34
C LEU A 199 6.45 -10.17 11.45
N ALA A 200 7.25 -10.84 10.62
CA ALA A 200 6.79 -11.97 9.81
C ALA A 200 6.31 -13.12 10.69
N ALA A 201 7.14 -13.57 11.64
CA ALA A 201 6.81 -14.67 12.55
C ALA A 201 5.52 -14.38 13.34
N THR A 202 5.33 -13.14 13.82
CA THR A 202 4.07 -12.75 14.46
C THR A 202 2.88 -12.90 13.52
N VAL A 203 3.00 -12.45 12.28
CA VAL A 203 1.90 -12.53 11.30
C VAL A 203 1.60 -13.98 10.92
N GLU A 204 2.62 -14.82 10.74
CA GLU A 204 2.43 -16.24 10.43
C GLU A 204 1.62 -16.95 11.52
N VAL A 205 1.94 -16.70 12.80
CA VAL A 205 1.18 -17.24 13.93
C VAL A 205 -0.23 -16.66 13.98
N GLU A 206 -0.37 -15.33 13.90
CA GLU A 206 -1.67 -14.67 14.11
C GLU A 206 -2.66 -14.84 12.95
N LYS A 207 -2.16 -15.10 11.74
CA LYS A 207 -2.98 -15.19 10.52
C LYS A 207 -2.96 -16.57 9.88
N GLY A 208 -2.14 -17.49 10.38
CA GLY A 208 -1.98 -18.81 9.78
C GLY A 208 -1.50 -18.73 8.33
N ILE A 209 -0.66 -17.74 8.02
CA ILE A 209 -0.07 -17.59 6.68
C ILE A 209 1.38 -18.07 6.70
N THR A 210 1.88 -18.42 5.52
CA THR A 210 3.29 -18.72 5.29
C THR A 210 3.76 -17.81 4.17
N PHE A 211 4.82 -17.06 4.42
CA PHE A 211 5.43 -16.19 3.41
C PHE A 211 6.30 -17.01 2.45
N GLU A 212 6.49 -16.48 1.24
CA GLU A 212 7.41 -17.07 0.27
C GLU A 212 8.86 -16.85 0.71
N GLU A 213 9.73 -17.83 0.49
CA GLU A 213 11.16 -17.78 0.81
C GLU A 213 11.85 -16.52 0.24
N ASN A 214 12.92 -16.05 0.89
CA ASN A 214 13.68 -14.85 0.50
C ASN A 214 12.84 -13.56 0.48
N MET A 215 11.84 -13.45 1.37
CA MET A 215 11.02 -12.24 1.50
C MET A 215 11.89 -11.02 1.81
N GLU A 216 12.83 -11.17 2.73
CA GLU A 216 13.78 -10.15 3.13
C GLU A 216 14.58 -9.60 1.95
N GLU A 217 15.07 -10.46 1.03
CA GLU A 217 15.80 -9.99 -0.15
C GLU A 217 14.89 -9.25 -1.12
N ARG A 218 13.64 -9.70 -1.33
CA ARG A 218 12.66 -8.94 -2.15
C ARG A 218 12.37 -7.56 -1.58
N LEU A 219 12.21 -7.49 -0.25
CA LEU A 219 11.96 -6.24 0.45
C LEU A 219 13.17 -5.28 0.38
N CYS A 220 14.38 -5.80 0.53
CA CYS A 220 15.62 -5.04 0.32
C CYS A 220 15.76 -4.57 -1.14
N ALA A 221 15.46 -5.43 -2.11
CA ALA A 221 15.50 -5.08 -3.53
C ALA A 221 14.56 -3.91 -3.87
N TYR A 222 13.34 -3.92 -3.31
CA TYR A 222 12.45 -2.78 -3.46
C TYR A 222 12.97 -1.53 -2.77
N SER A 223 13.53 -1.66 -1.56
CA SER A 223 14.15 -0.53 -0.85
C SER A 223 15.24 0.15 -1.66
N ARG A 224 16.04 -0.60 -2.44
CA ARG A 224 17.04 -0.03 -3.37
C ARG A 224 16.39 0.84 -4.47
N ALA A 225 15.22 0.44 -4.99
CA ALA A 225 14.50 1.21 -6.00
C ALA A 225 13.94 2.55 -5.46
N VAL A 226 13.68 2.62 -4.15
CA VAL A 226 13.17 3.82 -3.46
C VAL A 226 14.19 4.41 -2.47
N ALA A 227 15.49 4.18 -2.71
CA ALA A 227 16.56 4.46 -1.76
C ALA A 227 16.57 5.90 -1.21
N HIS A 228 16.25 6.89 -2.03
CA HIS A 228 16.30 8.31 -1.68
C HIS A 228 15.16 8.80 -0.77
N PHE A 229 14.14 7.97 -0.52
CA PHE A 229 13.00 8.40 0.30
C PHE A 229 13.41 8.53 1.77
N PRO A 230 13.02 9.63 2.44
CA PRO A 230 13.30 9.79 3.86
C PRO A 230 12.48 8.80 4.67
N THR A 231 13.09 8.23 5.71
CA THR A 231 12.39 7.35 6.65
C THR A 231 11.56 8.19 7.62
N GLY A 232 10.53 7.56 8.22
CA GLY A 232 9.66 8.27 9.15
C GLY A 232 8.46 7.44 9.61
N ILE A 233 8.16 7.52 10.91
CA ILE A 233 6.95 6.94 11.48
C ILE A 233 5.77 7.86 11.15
N LYS A 234 4.99 7.47 10.12
CA LYS A 234 3.79 8.20 9.64
C LYS A 234 2.62 7.24 9.52
N ASP A 235 1.41 7.75 9.66
CA ASP A 235 0.17 6.95 9.64
C ASP A 235 0.24 5.82 10.68
N PHE A 236 0.74 6.13 11.89
CA PHE A 236 1.15 5.14 12.90
C PHE A 236 0.11 4.04 13.09
N LYS A 237 -1.15 4.41 13.36
CA LYS A 237 -2.30 3.50 13.53
C LYS A 237 -2.37 2.40 12.46
N TRP A 238 -2.02 2.73 11.22
CA TRP A 238 -2.17 1.88 10.05
C TRP A 238 -0.91 1.06 9.74
N LYS A 239 0.25 1.44 10.29
CA LYS A 239 1.54 0.79 10.02
C LYS A 239 2.05 0.13 11.29
N ASN A 240 3.04 0.74 11.95
CA ASN A 240 3.62 0.25 13.21
C ASN A 240 2.57 0.03 14.31
N GLY A 241 1.52 0.86 14.36
CA GLY A 241 0.41 0.72 15.30
C GLY A 241 -0.40 -0.57 15.12
N TYR A 242 -0.43 -1.17 13.93
CA TYR A 242 -1.04 -2.49 13.76
C TYR A 242 -0.29 -3.54 14.57
N PHE A 243 1.03 -3.64 14.42
CA PHE A 243 1.84 -4.61 15.17
C PHE A 243 1.81 -4.32 16.66
N TYR A 244 1.92 -3.05 17.06
CA TYR A 244 1.81 -2.68 18.47
C TYR A 244 0.43 -3.02 19.07
N SER A 245 -0.65 -2.97 18.29
CA SER A 245 -1.96 -3.42 18.76
C SER A 245 -2.01 -4.92 19.08
N LEU A 246 -1.22 -5.74 18.36
CA LEU A 246 -1.08 -7.17 18.65
C LEU A 246 -0.34 -7.38 19.98
N THR A 247 0.72 -6.60 20.22
CA THR A 247 1.39 -6.55 21.52
C THR A 247 0.44 -6.18 22.64
N GLN A 248 -0.31 -5.09 22.50
CA GLN A 248 -1.27 -4.66 23.51
C GLN A 248 -2.30 -5.74 23.81
N LYS A 249 -2.85 -6.39 22.77
CA LYS A 249 -3.79 -7.50 22.92
C LYS A 249 -3.17 -8.67 23.69
N ALA A 250 -1.97 -9.12 23.31
CA ALA A 250 -1.31 -10.24 23.97
C ALA A 250 -1.03 -9.96 25.46
N LEU A 251 -0.55 -8.76 25.79
CA LEU A 251 -0.28 -8.36 27.17
C LEU A 251 -1.56 -8.30 28.02
N VAL A 252 -2.68 -7.81 27.48
CA VAL A 252 -3.99 -7.83 28.16
C VAL A 252 -4.45 -9.27 28.43
N GLU A 253 -4.14 -10.20 27.53
CA GLU A 253 -4.42 -11.63 27.68
C GLU A 253 -3.41 -12.36 28.61
N GLY A 254 -2.44 -11.66 29.19
CA GLY A 254 -1.40 -12.23 30.04
C GLY A 254 -0.36 -13.06 29.28
N LYS A 255 -0.29 -12.90 27.95
CA LYS A 255 0.70 -13.56 27.08
C LYS A 255 1.96 -12.68 26.92
N PRO A 256 3.09 -13.28 26.54
CA PRO A 256 4.28 -12.50 26.16
C PRO A 256 4.01 -11.55 24.99
N ASP A 257 4.81 -10.49 24.89
CA ASP A 257 4.83 -9.61 23.71
C ASP A 257 5.25 -10.42 22.47
N PRO A 258 4.42 -10.51 21.41
CA PRO A 258 4.77 -11.21 20.18
C PRO A 258 5.75 -10.44 19.29
N CYS A 259 5.95 -9.14 19.51
CA CYS A 259 6.91 -8.29 18.77
C CYS A 259 7.84 -7.51 19.74
N PRO A 260 8.61 -8.20 20.60
CA PRO A 260 9.34 -7.55 21.69
C PRO A 260 10.40 -6.55 21.19
N LEU A 261 11.08 -6.83 20.07
CA LEU A 261 12.07 -5.92 19.48
C LEU A 261 11.40 -4.67 18.92
N HIS A 262 10.33 -4.85 18.14
CA HIS A 262 9.51 -3.77 17.61
C HIS A 262 9.00 -2.84 18.71
N THR A 263 8.40 -3.41 19.75
CA THR A 263 7.91 -2.66 20.92
C THR A 263 9.03 -1.92 21.62
N CYS A 264 10.20 -2.56 21.80
CA CYS A 264 11.36 -1.92 22.42
C CYS A 264 11.79 -0.68 21.63
N TRP A 265 11.96 -0.80 20.32
CA TRP A 265 12.41 0.29 19.46
C TRP A 265 11.38 1.42 19.35
N LEU A 266 10.09 1.10 19.36
CA LEU A 266 9.05 2.13 19.44
C LEU A 266 9.13 2.94 20.75
N LYS A 267 9.42 2.30 21.89
CA LYS A 267 9.61 3.00 23.18
C LYS A 267 10.88 3.85 23.19
N GLU A 268 12.00 3.33 22.70
CA GLU A 268 13.26 4.09 22.59
C GLU A 268 13.08 5.40 21.81
N LEU A 269 12.22 5.38 20.79
CA LEU A 269 11.92 6.52 19.94
C LEU A 269 10.80 7.43 20.47
N ASN A 270 10.20 7.12 21.62
CA ASN A 270 9.00 7.79 22.15
C ASN A 270 7.84 7.82 21.13
N ALA A 271 7.69 6.75 20.35
CA ALA A 271 6.61 6.61 19.38
C ALA A 271 5.33 6.00 19.97
N ILE A 272 5.43 5.44 21.19
CA ILE A 272 4.36 4.87 22.02
C ILE A 272 4.59 5.18 23.49
#